data_AF-D6PB14-F1
#
_entry.id   AF-D6PB14-F1
#
_cell.length_a   1.000
_cell.length_b   1.000
_cell.length_c   1.000
_cell.angle_alpha   90.00
_cell.angle_beta   90.00
_cell.angle_gamma   90.00
#
_symmetry.space_group_name_H-M   'P 1'
#
loop_
_entity.id
_entity.type
_entity.pdbx_description
1 polymer ?
#
loop_
_entity_poly.entity_id
_entity_poly.type
_entity_poly.pdbx_seq_one_letter_code
_entity_poly.pdbx_strand_id
1 'polypeptide(L)'
;MFAGFLAKRRLRITKALTQDLLVPADADIVIEGWVDATQTRTEGPFGDHFGFYSLTGQYPVLNVTAITRRKNAVLPATIVGQPPMEDGYLGEAIGKQFRPILSFQHRDVLDLHLPLETGFHNLAIVKSKQRYPRQARKTCLGLLGAGQMMFLKILIATDENPSDLEALLDALNDRVDPETDLTIIEGMVGDSLEPASTFENVHSKLIIDATKLVPADPRSGNPLEGSPIEDCPPWRRGEEEAPGISDDLLEKISNLEDVEDCLLLRKSMLVVTLDIEGTPEPRTGAQWPNEESAAAKITKINQLRNSIWQLDSEKQLRWLFFTNNDLNLHGDGANRRLLWQLTSRFAVERDFLVEQGRIFWDATTPIPSNDGPSVVRRWPAITMHDPETLEKIERFDLPPWPDNLVM
;
A
#
# COMPACT_ATOMS: atom_id res chain seq x y z
N MET A 1 29.17 -14.40 -4.88
CA MET A 1 29.59 -13.59 -6.05
C MET A 1 29.23 -12.11 -5.87
N PHE A 2 27.94 -11.75 -5.79
CA PHE A 2 27.48 -10.36 -5.58
C PHE A 2 28.14 -9.63 -4.41
N ALA A 3 28.18 -10.26 -3.22
CA ALA A 3 28.87 -9.69 -2.06
C ALA A 3 30.34 -9.33 -2.34
N GLY A 4 31.02 -10.09 -3.21
CA GLY A 4 32.39 -9.79 -3.60
C GLY A 4 32.53 -8.67 -4.63
N PHE A 5 31.55 -8.50 -5.53
CA PHE A 5 31.47 -7.33 -6.41
C PHE A 5 31.25 -6.05 -5.60
N LEU A 6 30.29 -6.08 -4.67
CA LEU A 6 30.01 -4.95 -3.78
C LEU A 6 31.22 -4.60 -2.90
N ALA A 7 31.85 -5.61 -2.28
CA ALA A 7 33.02 -5.40 -1.43
C ALA A 7 34.34 -5.21 -2.20
N LYS A 8 34.33 -5.30 -3.53
CA LYS A 8 35.51 -5.31 -4.42
C LYS A 8 36.62 -6.29 -3.99
N ARG A 9 36.25 -7.38 -3.32
CA ARG A 9 37.16 -8.42 -2.83
C ARG A 9 36.45 -9.75 -2.74
N ARG A 10 37.18 -10.86 -2.81
CA ARG A 10 36.60 -12.18 -2.59
C ARG A 10 36.08 -12.30 -1.16
N LEU A 11 34.84 -12.77 -1.01
CA LEU A 11 34.28 -13.11 0.29
C LEU A 11 35.04 -14.31 0.85
N ARG A 12 35.53 -14.21 2.09
CA ARG A 12 36.15 -15.34 2.78
C ARG A 12 35.06 -16.30 3.22
N ILE A 13 35.19 -17.56 2.82
CA ILE A 13 34.23 -18.61 3.13
C ILE A 13 34.98 -19.81 3.73
N THR A 14 34.31 -20.54 4.60
CA THR A 14 34.83 -21.76 5.25
C THR A 14 33.75 -22.84 5.24
N LYS A 15 34.17 -24.10 5.37
CA LYS A 15 33.23 -25.21 5.54
C LYS A 15 32.51 -25.09 6.90
N ALA A 16 31.21 -25.33 6.90
CA ALA A 16 30.41 -25.53 8.10
C ALA A 16 30.93 -26.76 8.90
N LEU A 17 30.62 -26.85 10.19
CA LEU A 17 31.16 -27.88 11.08
C LEU A 17 30.52 -29.26 10.82
N THR A 18 29.19 -29.30 10.68
CA THR A 18 28.41 -30.54 10.53
C THR A 18 27.86 -30.72 9.12
N GLN A 19 27.98 -29.71 8.26
CA GLN A 19 27.42 -29.71 6.90
C GLN A 19 28.50 -29.47 5.84
N ASP A 20 28.23 -29.88 4.59
CA ASP A 20 29.10 -29.60 3.45
C ASP A 20 28.95 -28.18 2.87
N LEU A 21 28.07 -27.36 3.46
CA LEU A 21 27.84 -25.98 3.05
C LEU A 21 29.03 -25.07 3.39
N LEU A 22 29.25 -24.07 2.55
CA LEU A 22 30.23 -23.01 2.78
C LEU A 22 29.53 -21.78 3.37
N VAL A 23 30.06 -21.26 4.47
CA VAL A 23 29.54 -20.09 5.20
C VAL A 23 30.56 -18.96 5.22
N PRO A 24 30.17 -17.68 5.39
CA PRO A 24 31.12 -16.59 5.56
C PRO A 24 32.04 -16.84 6.75
N ALA A 25 33.36 -16.85 6.53
CA ALA A 25 34.34 -17.16 7.58
C ALA A 25 34.39 -16.09 8.69
N ASP A 26 33.86 -14.90 8.41
CA ASP A 26 33.83 -13.75 9.31
C ASP A 26 32.47 -13.58 10.02
N ALA A 27 31.54 -14.53 9.87
CA ALA A 27 30.25 -14.48 10.55
C ALA A 27 30.42 -14.50 12.08
N ASP A 28 29.62 -13.69 12.78
CA ASP A 28 29.61 -13.68 14.24
C ASP A 28 29.08 -15.00 14.81
N ILE A 29 27.97 -15.47 14.23
CA ILE A 29 27.23 -16.67 14.63
C ILE A 29 26.78 -17.40 13.37
N VAL A 30 26.92 -18.73 13.36
CA VAL A 30 26.40 -19.62 12.32
C VAL A 30 25.55 -20.69 13.01
N ILE A 31 24.32 -20.85 12.54
CA ILE A 31 23.40 -21.90 12.99
C ILE A 31 23.33 -22.94 11.87
N GLU A 32 23.73 -24.17 12.19
CA GLU A 32 23.76 -25.29 11.26
C GLU A 32 22.66 -26.29 11.62
N GLY A 33 22.01 -26.85 10.61
CA GLY A 33 20.91 -27.78 10.81
C GLY A 33 20.34 -28.31 9.51
N TRP A 34 19.21 -28.98 9.62
CA TRP A 34 18.44 -29.50 8.50
C TRP A 34 16.96 -29.24 8.74
N VAL A 35 16.20 -29.21 7.66
CA VAL A 35 14.75 -28.99 7.67
C VAL A 35 14.08 -30.20 7.06
N ASP A 36 13.11 -30.77 7.77
CA ASP A 36 12.16 -31.72 7.19
C ASP A 36 10.95 -30.94 6.67
N ALA A 37 10.66 -31.03 5.38
CA ALA A 37 9.49 -30.36 4.80
C ALA A 37 8.15 -30.89 5.36
N THR A 38 8.15 -32.08 5.96
CA THR A 38 6.95 -32.69 6.59
C THR A 38 6.79 -32.31 8.06
N GLN A 39 7.86 -31.87 8.71
CA GLN A 39 7.83 -31.48 10.13
C GLN A 39 7.60 -29.98 10.23
N THR A 40 6.38 -29.60 10.59
CA THR A 40 6.01 -28.19 10.80
C THR A 40 5.66 -27.89 12.25
N ARG A 41 5.80 -26.63 12.64
CA ARG A 41 5.30 -26.07 13.90
C ARG A 41 4.59 -24.76 13.63
N THR A 42 3.74 -24.38 14.57
CA THR A 42 3.07 -23.08 14.55
C THR A 42 4.12 -21.98 14.79
N GLU A 43 4.23 -21.06 13.84
CA GLU A 43 4.99 -19.81 13.95
C GLU A 43 3.99 -18.65 14.08
N GLY A 44 4.46 -17.53 14.64
CA GLY A 44 3.68 -16.34 14.87
C GLY A 44 2.76 -16.42 16.10
N PRO A 45 1.87 -15.43 16.27
CA PRO A 45 1.76 -14.22 15.45
C PRO A 45 3.02 -13.35 15.53
N PHE A 46 3.34 -12.63 14.46
CA PHE A 46 4.55 -11.80 14.38
C PHE A 46 4.26 -10.51 13.59
N GLY A 47 4.85 -9.38 13.98
CA GLY A 47 4.70 -8.12 13.25
C GLY A 47 5.36 -8.20 11.87
N ASP A 48 4.72 -7.67 10.84
CA ASP A 48 5.24 -7.66 9.48
C ASP A 48 5.46 -6.25 8.92
N HIS A 49 5.98 -6.20 7.69
CA HIS A 49 6.35 -4.97 7.00
C HIS A 49 5.16 -4.13 6.52
N PHE A 50 3.94 -4.67 6.53
CA PHE A 50 2.72 -3.89 6.33
C PHE A 50 2.27 -3.21 7.61
N GLY A 51 2.88 -3.51 8.76
CA GLY A 51 2.50 -2.93 10.04
C GLY A 51 1.37 -3.66 10.75
N PHE A 52 1.11 -4.90 10.36
CA PHE A 52 0.13 -5.77 11.00
C PHE A 52 0.82 -6.96 11.65
N TYR A 53 0.13 -7.61 12.58
CA TYR A 53 0.54 -8.92 13.05
C TYR A 53 0.07 -9.97 12.06
N SER A 54 1.03 -10.54 11.36
CA SER A 54 0.82 -11.74 10.57
C SER A 54 0.23 -12.85 11.43
N LEU A 55 -0.60 -13.64 10.78
CA LEU A 55 -1.36 -14.70 11.39
C LEU A 55 -0.47 -15.91 11.68
N THR A 56 -0.86 -16.74 12.64
CA THR A 56 -0.16 -18.00 12.89
C THR A 56 -0.24 -18.91 11.67
N GLY A 57 0.88 -19.58 11.37
CA GLY A 57 0.99 -20.50 10.25
C GLY A 57 1.85 -21.72 10.60
N GLN A 58 1.70 -22.80 9.85
CA GLN A 58 2.54 -23.98 9.99
C GLN A 58 3.78 -23.84 9.09
N TYR A 59 4.95 -23.71 9.71
CA TYR A 59 6.22 -23.56 9.00
C TYR A 59 7.19 -24.70 9.33
N PRO A 60 8.10 -25.04 8.40
CA PRO A 60 9.10 -26.09 8.62
C PRO A 60 10.01 -25.82 9.82
N VAL A 61 10.35 -26.86 10.56
CA VAL A 61 11.23 -26.77 11.74
C VAL A 61 12.70 -26.90 11.32
N LEU A 62 13.53 -25.93 11.71
CA LEU A 62 14.98 -26.05 11.63
C LEU A 62 15.51 -26.91 12.81
N ASN A 63 15.95 -28.13 12.51
CA ASN A 63 16.60 -29.01 13.46
C ASN A 63 18.09 -28.66 13.57
N VAL A 64 18.45 -27.94 14.62
CA VAL A 64 19.82 -27.43 14.84
C VAL A 64 20.76 -28.58 15.23
N THR A 65 21.88 -28.70 14.52
CA THR A 65 22.94 -29.68 14.77
C THR A 65 24.19 -29.07 15.37
N ALA A 66 24.47 -27.79 15.09
CA ALA A 66 25.55 -27.04 15.69
C ALA A 66 25.25 -25.53 15.68
N ILE A 67 25.78 -24.83 16.68
CA ILE A 67 25.88 -23.37 16.69
C ILE A 67 27.36 -23.04 16.87
N THR A 68 27.98 -22.45 15.85
CA THR A 68 29.37 -21.99 15.92
C THR A 68 29.41 -20.47 15.99
N ARG A 69 30.38 -19.91 16.71
CA ARG A 69 30.51 -18.46 16.88
C ARG A 69 31.95 -18.04 17.11
N ARG A 70 32.26 -16.79 16.79
CA ARG A 70 33.53 -16.19 17.18
C ARG A 70 33.54 -15.82 18.68
N LYS A 71 34.74 -15.52 19.19
CA LYS A 71 34.90 -14.90 20.51
C LYS A 71 34.27 -13.50 20.48
N ASN A 72 33.51 -13.14 21.53
CA ASN A 72 32.77 -11.88 21.62
C ASN A 72 31.82 -11.64 20.44
N ALA A 73 31.05 -12.68 20.07
CA ALA A 73 30.06 -12.59 19.00
C ALA A 73 28.94 -11.59 19.32
N VAL A 74 28.49 -10.89 18.29
CA VAL A 74 27.36 -9.96 18.30
C VAL A 74 26.23 -10.58 17.48
N LEU A 75 25.02 -10.63 18.07
CA LEU A 75 23.81 -11.02 17.35
C LEU A 75 23.12 -9.74 16.85
N PRO A 76 23.18 -9.42 15.54
CA PRO A 76 22.33 -8.38 15.00
C PRO A 76 20.87 -8.85 15.07
N ALA A 77 19.99 -7.99 15.57
CA ALA A 77 18.56 -8.21 15.61
C ALA A 77 17.87 -6.95 15.12
N THR A 78 16.74 -7.14 14.45
CA THR A 78 15.90 -6.07 13.95
C THR A 78 14.46 -6.29 14.39
N ILE A 79 13.67 -5.24 14.32
CA ILE A 79 12.23 -5.29 14.51
C ILE A 79 11.55 -4.89 13.21
N VAL A 80 10.41 -5.49 12.97
CA VAL A 80 9.51 -5.15 11.86
C VAL A 80 8.14 -4.82 12.43
N GLY A 81 7.40 -3.99 11.71
CA GLY A 81 6.15 -3.41 12.16
C GLY A 81 5.78 -2.24 11.25
N GLN A 82 5.01 -1.29 11.76
CA GLN A 82 4.47 -0.21 10.92
C GLN A 82 5.60 0.59 10.25
N PRO A 83 5.61 0.67 8.90
CA PRO A 83 6.74 1.20 8.17
C PRO A 83 6.99 2.71 8.37
N PRO A 84 8.25 3.18 8.12
CA PRO A 84 9.38 2.40 7.67
C PRO A 84 10.14 1.76 8.83
N MET A 85 10.63 0.55 8.58
CA MET A 85 11.55 -0.19 9.43
C MET A 85 12.85 -0.45 8.64
N GLU A 86 13.84 -1.12 9.26
CA GLU A 86 15.17 -1.34 8.65
C GLU A 86 15.09 -2.03 7.27
N ASP A 87 14.18 -3.00 7.14
CA ASP A 87 13.87 -3.71 5.91
C ASP A 87 13.42 -2.77 4.77
N GLY A 88 12.63 -1.75 5.07
CA GLY A 88 12.24 -0.72 4.11
C GLY A 88 13.43 0.04 3.52
N TYR A 89 14.37 0.47 4.36
CA TYR A 89 15.58 1.16 3.90
C TYR A 89 16.49 0.24 3.06
N LEU A 90 16.58 -1.03 3.43
CA LEU A 90 17.30 -2.04 2.63
C LEU A 90 16.61 -2.25 1.27
N GLY A 91 15.28 -2.35 1.26
CA GLY A 91 14.47 -2.46 0.05
C GLY A 91 14.66 -1.27 -0.89
N GLU A 92 14.66 -0.05 -0.36
CA GLU A 92 14.91 1.17 -1.14
C GLU A 92 16.29 1.17 -1.80
N ALA A 93 17.31 0.79 -1.04
CA ALA A 93 18.68 0.71 -1.52
C ALA A 93 18.80 -0.34 -2.64
N ILE A 94 18.21 -1.52 -2.45
CA ILE A 94 18.17 -2.58 -3.47
C ILE A 94 17.42 -2.09 -4.71
N GLY A 95 16.24 -1.48 -4.57
CA GLY A 95 15.45 -0.94 -5.67
C GLY A 95 16.25 0.05 -6.52
N LYS A 96 16.96 0.99 -5.88
CA LYS A 96 17.85 1.95 -6.57
C LYS A 96 18.96 1.25 -7.35
N GLN A 97 19.61 0.24 -6.78
CA GLN A 97 20.73 -0.47 -7.44
C GLN A 97 20.29 -1.39 -8.58
N PHE A 98 19.11 -2.00 -8.49
CA PHE A 98 18.60 -2.94 -9.49
C PHE A 98 17.75 -2.29 -10.58
N ARG A 99 17.39 -1.01 -10.43
CA ARG A 99 16.65 -0.24 -11.44
C ARG A 99 17.21 -0.31 -12.86
N PRO A 100 18.54 -0.26 -13.13
CA PRO A 100 19.07 -0.39 -14.48
C PRO A 100 18.69 -1.72 -15.16
N ILE A 101 18.54 -2.80 -14.39
CA ILE A 101 18.11 -4.11 -14.89
C ILE A 101 16.62 -4.05 -15.25
N LEU A 102 15.79 -3.43 -14.40
CA LEU A 102 14.38 -3.22 -14.69
C LEU A 102 14.18 -2.36 -15.94
N SER A 103 14.91 -1.24 -16.06
CA SER A 103 14.89 -0.37 -17.25
C SER A 103 15.46 -1.03 -18.51
N PHE A 104 16.28 -2.07 -18.37
CA PHE A 104 16.72 -2.88 -19.51
C PHE A 104 15.58 -3.72 -20.08
N GLN A 105 14.81 -4.39 -19.21
CA GLN A 105 13.66 -5.20 -19.60
C GLN A 105 12.45 -4.34 -20.02
N HIS A 106 12.21 -3.23 -19.30
CA HIS A 106 11.10 -2.30 -19.53
C HIS A 106 11.66 -0.92 -19.89
N ARG A 107 12.00 -0.72 -21.17
CA ARG A 107 12.66 0.51 -21.69
C ARG A 107 11.79 1.77 -21.55
N ASP A 108 10.53 1.61 -21.24
CA ASP A 108 9.54 2.63 -20.97
C ASP A 108 9.49 3.08 -19.50
N VAL A 109 10.20 2.39 -18.60
CA VAL A 109 10.39 2.79 -17.19
C VAL A 109 11.57 3.74 -17.09
N LEU A 110 11.27 5.03 -16.92
CA LEU A 110 12.27 6.07 -16.72
C LEU A 110 12.70 6.14 -15.26
N ASP A 111 11.76 6.00 -14.32
CA ASP A 111 11.96 6.08 -12.87
C ASP A 111 10.88 5.27 -12.14
N LEU A 112 11.14 4.89 -10.89
CA LEU A 112 10.26 4.12 -10.04
C LEU A 112 10.48 4.52 -8.57
N HIS A 113 9.39 4.79 -7.87
CA HIS A 113 9.38 5.00 -6.43
C HIS A 113 8.34 4.08 -5.78
N LEU A 114 8.75 3.43 -4.71
CA LEU A 114 7.87 2.61 -3.87
C LEU A 114 7.94 3.24 -2.48
N PRO A 115 6.94 4.04 -2.08
CA PRO A 115 6.95 4.70 -0.78
C PRO A 115 7.13 3.69 0.34
N LEU A 116 8.00 4.01 1.30
CA LEU A 116 8.32 3.07 2.38
C LEU A 116 7.10 2.85 3.27
N GLU A 117 6.32 3.92 3.46
CA GLU A 117 5.08 3.99 4.21
C GLU A 117 4.04 2.96 3.77
N THR A 118 4.14 2.42 2.55
CA THR A 118 3.18 1.44 2.02
C THR A 118 3.72 0.01 2.08
N GLY A 119 4.68 -0.26 2.98
CA GLY A 119 5.38 -1.54 3.08
C GLY A 119 6.14 -1.90 1.80
N PHE A 120 6.46 -0.90 0.95
CA PHE A 120 7.05 -0.99 -0.40
C PHE A 120 6.40 -1.98 -1.39
N HIS A 121 5.38 -2.73 -1.00
CA HIS A 121 4.69 -3.74 -1.80
C HIS A 121 3.26 -3.36 -2.17
N ASN A 122 2.62 -2.39 -1.52
CA ASN A 122 1.25 -2.00 -1.87
C ASN A 122 1.14 -0.95 -2.97
N LEU A 123 2.12 -0.06 -3.09
CA LEU A 123 2.12 1.03 -4.05
C LEU A 123 3.46 1.14 -4.78
N ALA A 124 3.39 1.23 -6.10
CA ALA A 124 4.49 1.72 -6.92
C ALA A 124 4.05 2.90 -7.78
N ILE A 125 4.88 3.93 -7.83
CA ILE A 125 4.73 5.10 -8.68
C ILE A 125 5.81 5.00 -9.76
N VAL A 126 5.40 4.83 -11.01
CA VAL A 126 6.30 4.65 -12.15
C VAL A 126 6.31 5.89 -13.02
N LYS A 127 7.51 6.43 -13.27
CA LYS A 127 7.70 7.40 -14.33
C LYS A 127 7.76 6.70 -15.67
N SER A 128 6.67 6.76 -16.43
CA SER A 128 6.55 6.05 -17.70
C SER A 128 6.76 7.00 -18.89
N LYS A 129 7.59 6.57 -19.84
CA LYS A 129 7.79 7.28 -21.10
C LYS A 129 6.53 7.20 -21.96
N GLN A 130 5.98 8.34 -22.40
CA GLN A 130 4.87 8.38 -23.34
C GLN A 130 5.34 8.73 -24.76
N ARG A 131 5.21 7.78 -25.69
CA ARG A 131 5.50 7.94 -27.14
C ARG A 131 4.31 7.64 -28.03
N TYR A 132 3.41 6.81 -27.54
CA TYR A 132 2.20 6.39 -28.23
C TYR A 132 1.06 6.27 -27.22
N PRO A 133 -0.19 6.29 -27.67
CA PRO A 133 -1.35 6.31 -26.79
C PRO A 133 -1.33 5.16 -25.78
N ARG A 134 -1.68 5.44 -24.52
CA ARG A 134 -1.81 4.46 -23.43
C ARG A 134 -0.54 3.64 -23.12
N GLN A 135 0.65 4.14 -23.45
CA GLN A 135 1.92 3.44 -23.19
C GLN A 135 2.16 3.17 -21.68
N ALA A 136 1.70 4.09 -20.81
CA ALA A 136 1.71 3.92 -19.36
C ALA A 136 1.04 2.61 -18.90
N ARG A 137 -0.15 2.29 -19.41
CA ARG A 137 -0.89 1.07 -19.04
C ARG A 137 -0.12 -0.19 -19.39
N LYS A 138 0.44 -0.24 -20.61
CA LYS A 138 1.34 -1.32 -21.03
C LYS A 138 2.54 -1.42 -20.09
N THR A 139 3.12 -0.29 -19.68
CA THR A 139 4.27 -0.26 -18.76
C THR A 139 3.90 -0.91 -17.43
N CYS A 140 2.79 -0.50 -16.83
CA CYS A 140 2.29 -1.05 -15.56
C CYS A 140 2.00 -2.55 -15.67
N LEU A 141 1.33 -3.01 -16.73
CA LEU A 141 1.10 -4.44 -16.97
C LEU A 141 2.40 -5.24 -17.07
N GLY A 142 3.42 -4.70 -17.74
CA GLY A 142 4.73 -5.32 -17.82
C GLY A 142 5.40 -5.43 -16.45
N LEU A 143 5.30 -4.40 -15.62
CA LEU A 143 5.85 -4.39 -14.26
C LEU A 143 5.16 -5.40 -13.34
N LEU A 144 3.86 -5.63 -13.50
CA LEU A 144 3.15 -6.66 -12.75
C LEU A 144 3.66 -8.09 -13.02
N GLY A 145 4.36 -8.31 -14.15
CA GLY A 145 5.05 -9.57 -14.45
C GLY A 145 6.52 -9.61 -14.03
N ALA A 146 7.07 -8.53 -13.44
CA ALA A 146 8.50 -8.38 -13.20
C ALA A 146 8.89 -8.77 -11.76
N GLY A 147 9.16 -10.05 -11.53
CA GLY A 147 9.65 -10.55 -10.23
C GLY A 147 8.67 -10.24 -9.09
N GLN A 148 9.16 -9.70 -7.97
CA GLN A 148 8.32 -9.39 -6.80
C GLN A 148 7.37 -8.19 -6.99
N MET A 149 7.46 -7.46 -8.10
CA MET A 149 6.47 -6.42 -8.43
C MET A 149 5.07 -7.01 -8.70
N MET A 150 4.96 -8.33 -8.86
CA MET A 150 3.68 -9.03 -8.92
C MET A 150 2.84 -8.87 -7.65
N PHE A 151 3.44 -8.52 -6.50
CA PHE A 151 2.72 -8.30 -5.25
C PHE A 151 2.02 -6.94 -5.18
N LEU A 152 2.37 -5.99 -6.05
CA LEU A 152 1.80 -4.65 -6.07
C LEU A 152 0.27 -4.66 -6.17
N LYS A 153 -0.39 -3.94 -5.25
CA LYS A 153 -1.84 -3.69 -5.28
C LYS A 153 -2.17 -2.49 -6.18
N ILE A 154 -1.39 -1.42 -6.10
CA ILE A 154 -1.58 -0.18 -6.85
C ILE A 154 -0.33 0.15 -7.67
N LEU A 155 -0.52 0.47 -8.96
CA LEU A 155 0.49 1.10 -9.79
C LEU A 155 -0.03 2.42 -10.34
N ILE A 156 0.69 3.50 -10.07
CA ILE A 156 0.39 4.81 -10.63
C ILE A 156 1.47 5.16 -11.65
N ALA A 157 1.07 5.33 -12.91
CA ALA A 157 1.95 5.83 -13.95
C ALA A 157 1.86 7.35 -14.04
N THR A 158 3.00 8.02 -14.04
CA THR A 158 3.12 9.48 -14.17
C THR A 158 4.27 9.84 -15.12
N ASP A 159 4.28 11.06 -15.65
CA ASP A 159 5.44 11.67 -16.32
C ASP A 159 6.24 12.59 -15.37
N GLU A 160 5.76 12.79 -14.14
CA GLU A 160 6.43 13.55 -13.07
C GLU A 160 7.57 12.76 -12.40
N ASN A 161 8.24 13.36 -11.43
CA ASN A 161 9.21 12.64 -10.58
C ASN A 161 8.45 11.72 -9.60
N PRO A 162 8.64 10.39 -9.62
CA PRO A 162 7.78 9.49 -8.85
C PRO A 162 7.99 9.58 -7.34
N SER A 163 9.11 10.16 -6.88
CA SER A 163 9.36 10.42 -5.45
C SER A 163 8.81 11.76 -4.96
N ASP A 164 8.25 12.59 -5.85
CA ASP A 164 7.61 13.85 -5.50
C ASP A 164 6.10 13.62 -5.36
N LEU A 165 5.67 13.35 -4.12
CA LEU A 165 4.28 13.00 -3.84
C LEU A 165 3.33 14.21 -4.00
N GLU A 166 3.81 15.44 -3.84
CA GLU A 166 2.99 16.64 -4.08
C GLU A 166 2.73 16.82 -5.58
N ALA A 167 3.77 16.68 -6.42
CA ALA A 167 3.60 16.68 -7.88
C ALA A 167 2.73 15.51 -8.36
N LEU A 168 2.77 14.37 -7.66
CA LEU A 168 1.89 13.25 -7.94
C LEU A 168 0.43 13.59 -7.63
N LEU A 169 0.14 14.21 -6.47
CA LEU A 169 -1.20 14.66 -6.12
C LEU A 169 -1.74 15.67 -7.14
N ASP A 170 -0.89 16.59 -7.62
CA ASP A 170 -1.24 17.51 -8.71
C ASP A 170 -1.58 16.75 -10.00
N ALA A 171 -0.77 15.76 -10.38
CA ALA A 171 -1.04 14.94 -11.57
C ALA A 171 -2.33 14.10 -11.44
N LEU A 172 -2.59 13.51 -10.27
CA LEU A 172 -3.81 12.76 -9.98
C LEU A 172 -5.05 13.66 -10.04
N ASN A 173 -4.97 14.86 -9.47
CA ASN A 173 -6.04 15.84 -9.56
C ASN A 173 -6.23 16.29 -11.02
N ASP A 174 -5.19 16.78 -11.68
CA ASP A 174 -5.37 17.50 -12.94
C ASP A 174 -5.56 16.58 -14.14
N ARG A 175 -5.11 15.33 -14.07
CA ARG A 175 -4.93 14.47 -15.26
C ARG A 175 -5.56 13.10 -15.16
N VAL A 176 -6.20 12.73 -14.07
CA VAL A 176 -6.92 11.44 -14.01
C VAL A 176 -8.39 11.70 -14.21
N ASP A 177 -8.92 11.16 -15.30
CA ASP A 177 -10.34 10.98 -15.50
C ASP A 177 -10.76 9.60 -14.96
N PRO A 178 -11.56 9.53 -13.89
CA PRO A 178 -11.98 8.27 -13.29
C PRO A 178 -12.60 7.27 -14.28
N GLU A 179 -13.31 7.75 -15.32
CA GLU A 179 -13.97 6.85 -16.26
C GLU A 179 -13.00 6.21 -17.25
N THR A 180 -11.95 6.94 -17.63
CA THR A 180 -11.10 6.53 -18.76
C THR A 180 -9.69 6.16 -18.36
N ASP A 181 -9.17 6.61 -17.21
CA ASP A 181 -7.77 6.48 -16.79
C ASP A 181 -7.46 5.42 -15.72
N LEU A 182 -8.47 4.69 -15.28
CA LEU A 182 -8.34 3.59 -14.34
C LEU A 182 -8.38 2.23 -15.06
N THR A 183 -7.66 1.25 -14.52
CA THR A 183 -7.75 -0.15 -14.97
C THR A 183 -7.67 -1.05 -13.75
N ILE A 184 -8.73 -1.82 -13.52
CA ILE A 184 -8.80 -2.83 -12.47
C ILE A 184 -8.52 -4.20 -13.11
N ILE A 185 -7.64 -4.99 -12.49
CA ILE A 185 -7.33 -6.36 -12.89
C ILE A 185 -7.71 -7.27 -11.74
N GLU A 186 -8.78 -8.03 -11.92
CA GLU A 186 -9.39 -8.84 -10.86
C GLU A 186 -8.62 -10.14 -10.61
N GLY A 187 -8.58 -10.58 -9.34
CA GLY A 187 -8.17 -11.94 -8.97
C GLY A 187 -6.70 -12.29 -9.27
N MET A 188 -5.80 -11.34 -9.08
CA MET A 188 -4.37 -11.51 -9.36
C MET A 188 -3.59 -11.98 -8.13
N VAL A 189 -2.32 -12.36 -8.32
CA VAL A 189 -1.41 -12.75 -7.23
C VAL A 189 -1.29 -11.62 -6.21
N GLY A 190 -1.60 -11.95 -4.96
CA GLY A 190 -1.45 -11.13 -3.78
C GLY A 190 -0.28 -11.56 -2.91
N ASP A 191 0.19 -10.63 -2.08
CA ASP A 191 1.12 -10.96 -1.00
C ASP A 191 0.37 -11.80 0.05
N SER A 192 1.03 -12.81 0.62
CA SER A 192 0.46 -13.62 1.68
C SER A 192 0.13 -12.79 2.94
N LEU A 193 0.86 -11.69 3.15
CA LEU A 193 0.73 -10.83 4.31
C LEU A 193 -0.21 -9.63 4.08
N GLU A 194 -0.69 -9.41 2.84
CA GLU A 194 -1.60 -8.31 2.53
C GLU A 194 -2.89 -8.45 3.36
N PRO A 195 -3.17 -7.57 4.34
CA PRO A 195 -4.20 -7.78 5.37
C PRO A 195 -5.64 -7.62 4.86
N ALA A 196 -5.88 -6.74 3.88
CA ALA A 196 -7.21 -6.29 3.50
C ALA A 196 -7.88 -7.16 2.41
N SER A 197 -7.07 -7.88 1.62
CA SER A 197 -7.56 -8.78 0.57
C SER A 197 -8.52 -9.81 1.13
N THR A 198 -9.63 -10.10 0.44
CA THR A 198 -10.60 -11.09 0.92
C THR A 198 -10.02 -12.50 1.00
N PHE A 199 -9.19 -12.87 0.02
CA PHE A 199 -8.59 -14.21 -0.08
C PHE A 199 -7.07 -14.11 0.10
N GLU A 200 -6.50 -15.08 0.81
CA GLU A 200 -5.04 -15.15 0.96
C GLU A 200 -4.37 -15.36 -0.41
N ASN A 201 -3.29 -14.63 -0.68
CA ASN A 201 -2.54 -14.67 -1.94
C ASN A 201 -3.32 -14.24 -3.20
N VAL A 202 -4.52 -13.66 -3.05
CA VAL A 202 -5.34 -13.21 -4.18
C VAL A 202 -5.91 -11.83 -3.89
N HIS A 203 -5.57 -10.86 -4.74
CA HIS A 203 -6.15 -9.52 -4.70
C HIS A 203 -6.28 -8.92 -6.08
N SER A 204 -7.23 -7.99 -6.24
CA SER A 204 -7.33 -7.22 -7.47
C SER A 204 -6.32 -6.07 -7.48
N LYS A 205 -5.92 -5.65 -8.66
CA LYS A 205 -4.89 -4.62 -8.86
C LYS A 205 -5.48 -3.39 -9.49
N LEU A 206 -5.06 -2.21 -9.03
CA LEU A 206 -5.44 -0.92 -9.57
C LEU A 206 -4.27 -0.30 -10.33
N ILE A 207 -4.49 0.02 -11.61
CA ILE A 207 -3.59 0.83 -12.42
C ILE A 207 -4.23 2.20 -12.63
N ILE A 208 -3.48 3.26 -12.35
CA ILE A 208 -3.89 4.66 -12.55
C ILE A 208 -2.95 5.30 -13.57
N ASP A 209 -3.50 5.76 -14.69
CA ASP A 209 -2.74 6.46 -15.75
C ASP A 209 -2.84 7.99 -15.57
N ALA A 210 -1.95 8.55 -14.76
CA ALA A 210 -1.86 9.99 -14.49
C ALA A 210 -0.94 10.73 -15.49
N THR A 211 -0.64 10.11 -16.65
CA THR A 211 0.27 10.70 -17.64
C THR A 211 -0.43 11.73 -18.54
N LYS A 212 0.35 12.66 -19.09
CA LYS A 212 -0.13 13.59 -20.12
C LYS A 212 -0.52 12.84 -21.39
N LEU A 213 -1.58 13.32 -22.05
CA LEU A 213 -1.98 12.82 -23.36
C LEU A 213 -0.90 13.17 -24.40
N VAL A 214 -0.47 12.18 -25.18
CA VAL A 214 0.37 12.44 -26.34
C VAL A 214 -0.48 12.95 -27.50
N PRO A 215 0.06 13.73 -28.45
CA PRO A 215 -0.72 14.23 -29.60
C PRO A 215 -1.38 13.14 -30.44
N ALA A 216 -0.82 11.92 -30.45
CA ALA A 216 -1.41 10.79 -31.17
C ALA A 216 -2.57 10.12 -30.41
N ASP A 217 -2.84 10.48 -29.15
CA ASP A 217 -3.91 9.87 -28.34
C ASP A 217 -5.28 10.29 -28.89
N PRO A 218 -6.24 9.36 -29.07
CA PRO A 218 -7.59 9.67 -29.52
C PRO A 218 -8.29 10.77 -28.70
N ARG A 219 -7.93 10.91 -27.42
CA ARG A 219 -8.49 11.91 -26.50
C ARG A 219 -7.84 13.29 -26.60
N SER A 220 -6.75 13.43 -27.36
CA SER A 220 -5.99 14.69 -27.46
C SER A 220 -6.73 15.79 -28.24
N GLY A 221 -7.83 15.47 -28.91
CA GLY A 221 -8.58 16.38 -29.78
C GLY A 221 -8.04 16.46 -31.23
N ASN A 222 -6.80 16.01 -31.49
CA ASN A 222 -6.24 15.97 -32.84
C ASN A 222 -5.36 14.71 -33.04
N PRO A 223 -5.95 13.50 -33.05
CA PRO A 223 -5.22 12.26 -33.18
C PRO A 223 -4.64 12.08 -34.59
N LEU A 224 -3.96 10.95 -34.81
CA LEU A 224 -3.41 10.59 -36.12
C LEU A 224 -4.50 10.57 -37.20
N GLU A 225 -4.15 11.05 -38.40
CA GLU A 225 -5.05 11.09 -39.56
C GLU A 225 -5.76 9.74 -39.77
N GLY A 226 -7.08 9.79 -39.95
CA GLY A 226 -7.93 8.61 -40.11
C GLY A 226 -8.39 7.95 -38.80
N SER A 227 -7.93 8.42 -37.64
CA SER A 227 -8.44 7.98 -36.33
C SER A 227 -9.64 8.82 -35.90
N PRO A 228 -10.68 8.22 -35.28
CA PRO A 228 -11.72 8.98 -34.62
C PRO A 228 -11.18 9.70 -33.38
N ILE A 229 -11.82 10.81 -33.02
CA ILE A 229 -11.60 11.51 -31.75
C ILE A 229 -12.43 10.81 -30.68
N GLU A 230 -11.80 10.47 -29.56
CA GLU A 230 -12.47 9.96 -28.35
C GLU A 230 -12.87 11.17 -27.49
N ASP A 231 -14.09 11.17 -26.97
CA ASP A 231 -14.56 12.25 -26.11
C ASP A 231 -13.69 12.33 -24.84
N CYS A 232 -13.39 13.54 -24.42
CA CYS A 232 -12.50 13.79 -23.30
C CYS A 232 -12.82 15.17 -22.72
N PRO A 233 -12.83 15.33 -21.38
CA PRO A 233 -13.04 16.64 -20.80
C PRO A 233 -11.90 17.64 -21.17
N PRO A 234 -12.20 18.93 -21.42
CA PRO A 234 -11.17 19.94 -21.73
C PRO A 234 -10.08 20.05 -20.65
N TRP A 235 -10.45 19.97 -19.37
CA TRP A 235 -9.50 19.97 -18.27
C TRP A 235 -8.51 18.80 -18.33
N ARG A 236 -8.95 17.63 -18.78
CA ARG A 236 -8.10 16.43 -18.92
C ARG A 236 -7.08 16.57 -20.06
N ARG A 237 -7.43 17.36 -21.09
CA ARG A 237 -6.51 17.79 -22.15
C ARG A 237 -5.56 18.91 -21.71
N GLY A 238 -5.79 19.52 -20.55
CA GLY A 238 -5.03 20.67 -20.06
C GLY A 238 -5.46 22.00 -20.68
N GLU A 239 -6.66 22.07 -21.25
CA GLU A 239 -7.24 23.29 -21.86
C GLU A 239 -7.94 24.18 -20.82
N GLU A 240 -8.40 23.59 -19.72
CA GLU A 240 -9.12 24.24 -18.62
C GLU A 240 -8.57 23.77 -17.26
N GLU A 241 -8.89 24.49 -16.19
CA GLU A 241 -8.59 24.00 -14.84
C GLU A 241 -9.44 22.77 -14.51
N ALA A 242 -8.85 21.84 -13.76
CA ALA A 242 -9.56 20.66 -13.30
C ALA A 242 -10.69 21.03 -12.31
N PRO A 243 -11.79 20.26 -12.31
CA PRO A 243 -12.90 20.41 -11.36
C PRO A 243 -12.43 20.53 -9.92
N GLY A 244 -13.20 21.23 -9.10
CA GLY A 244 -12.86 21.48 -7.71
C GLY A 244 -14.06 21.93 -6.88
N ILE A 245 -14.11 21.48 -5.63
CA ILE A 245 -15.14 21.91 -4.68
C ILE A 245 -14.79 23.26 -4.07
N SER A 246 -15.82 24.03 -3.72
CA SER A 246 -15.68 25.30 -3.00
C SER A 246 -15.53 25.10 -1.49
N ASP A 247 -15.01 26.12 -0.80
CA ASP A 247 -14.95 26.13 0.67
C ASP A 247 -16.34 26.01 1.31
N ASP A 248 -17.37 26.59 0.69
CA ASP A 248 -18.78 26.47 1.14
C ASP A 248 -19.30 25.02 1.02
N LEU A 249 -18.94 24.30 -0.04
CA LEU A 249 -19.29 22.88 -0.18
C LEU A 249 -18.52 22.04 0.83
N LEU A 250 -17.23 22.33 1.06
CA LEU A 250 -16.43 21.67 2.08
C LEU A 250 -17.03 21.86 3.48
N GLU A 251 -17.44 23.10 3.83
CA GLU A 251 -18.10 23.40 5.11
C GLU A 251 -19.44 22.67 5.25
N LYS A 252 -20.22 22.54 4.17
CA LYS A 252 -21.46 21.74 4.19
C LYS A 252 -21.19 20.27 4.44
N ILE A 253 -20.14 19.71 3.84
CA ILE A 253 -19.74 18.32 4.05
C ILE A 253 -19.24 18.11 5.48
N SER A 254 -18.40 19.02 6.00
CA SER A 254 -17.86 18.91 7.36
C SER A 254 -18.92 19.00 8.46
N ASN A 255 -20.11 19.55 8.13
CA ASN A 255 -21.24 19.65 9.05
C ASN A 255 -22.24 18.46 8.95
N LEU A 256 -21.95 17.45 8.12
CA LEU A 256 -22.74 16.21 8.10
C LEU A 256 -22.55 15.42 9.40
N GLU A 257 -23.62 14.84 9.92
CA GLU A 257 -23.64 14.16 11.24
C GLU A 257 -22.58 13.06 11.40
N ASP A 258 -22.29 12.31 10.34
CA ASP A 258 -21.35 11.18 10.36
C ASP A 258 -19.91 11.55 9.99
N VAL A 259 -19.61 12.84 9.78
CA VAL A 259 -18.26 13.34 9.47
C VAL A 259 -17.58 13.78 10.75
N GLU A 260 -16.46 13.15 11.09
CA GLU A 260 -15.65 13.53 12.26
C GLU A 260 -14.66 14.65 11.92
N ASP A 261 -13.97 14.51 10.79
CA ASP A 261 -13.01 15.49 10.27
C ASP A 261 -12.91 15.36 8.75
N CYS A 262 -12.41 16.40 8.09
CA CYS A 262 -12.18 16.38 6.65
C CYS A 262 -10.95 17.18 6.21
N LEU A 263 -10.25 16.67 5.20
CA LEU A 263 -9.07 17.31 4.64
C LEU A 263 -9.14 17.30 3.11
N LEU A 264 -9.07 18.49 2.53
CA LEU A 264 -8.95 18.66 1.08
C LEU A 264 -7.48 18.54 0.68
N LEU A 265 -7.08 17.40 0.10
CA LEU A 265 -5.71 17.18 -0.38
C LEU A 265 -5.42 18.05 -1.61
N ARG A 266 -6.40 18.15 -2.50
CA ARG A 266 -6.44 18.99 -3.71
C ARG A 266 -7.89 19.36 -3.99
N LYS A 267 -8.12 20.33 -4.90
CA LYS A 267 -9.45 20.90 -5.17
C LYS A 267 -10.56 19.86 -5.37
N SER A 268 -10.27 18.68 -5.93
CA SER A 268 -11.25 17.60 -6.11
C SER A 268 -10.93 16.30 -5.37
N MET A 269 -10.09 16.37 -4.33
CA MET A 269 -9.63 15.22 -3.55
C MET A 269 -9.92 15.44 -2.07
N LEU A 270 -10.98 14.82 -1.57
CA LEU A 270 -11.45 14.97 -0.19
C LEU A 270 -11.21 13.69 0.60
N VAL A 271 -10.57 13.84 1.76
CA VAL A 271 -10.47 12.80 2.79
C VAL A 271 -11.49 13.13 3.87
N VAL A 272 -12.23 12.12 4.30
CA VAL A 272 -13.23 12.20 5.37
C VAL A 272 -12.93 11.11 6.39
N THR A 273 -12.88 11.49 7.66
CA THR A 273 -12.82 10.52 8.76
C THR A 273 -14.22 10.26 9.32
N LEU A 274 -14.43 9.03 9.76
CA LEU A 274 -15.69 8.59 10.37
C LEU A 274 -15.41 7.81 11.66
N ASP A 275 -16.32 7.95 12.62
CA ASP A 275 -16.47 6.98 13.70
C ASP A 275 -17.41 5.84 13.28
N ILE A 276 -16.94 4.60 13.39
CA ILE A 276 -17.68 3.40 12.98
C ILE A 276 -17.72 2.44 14.17
N GLU A 277 -18.91 2.29 14.75
CA GLU A 277 -19.14 1.36 15.84
C GLU A 277 -18.80 -0.09 15.43
N GLY A 278 -18.20 -0.83 16.36
CA GLY A 278 -17.77 -2.22 16.12
C GLY A 278 -16.51 -2.35 15.26
N THR A 279 -15.83 -1.24 14.95
CA THR A 279 -14.51 -1.25 14.32
C THR A 279 -13.50 -2.03 15.19
N PRO A 280 -12.75 -2.99 14.61
CA PRO A 280 -11.68 -3.68 15.32
C PRO A 280 -10.63 -2.72 15.88
N GLU A 281 -10.27 -2.88 17.15
CA GLU A 281 -9.22 -2.06 17.76
C GLU A 281 -7.83 -2.43 17.19
N PRO A 282 -6.92 -1.45 17.02
CA PRO A 282 -5.54 -1.72 16.61
C PRO A 282 -4.81 -2.75 17.47
N ARG A 283 -5.18 -2.89 18.76
CA ARG A 283 -4.51 -3.77 19.73
C ARG A 283 -4.94 -5.23 19.65
N THR A 284 -6.18 -5.47 19.27
CA THR A 284 -6.82 -6.79 19.35
C THR A 284 -7.22 -7.33 17.98
N GLY A 285 -7.40 -6.44 16.99
CA GLY A 285 -7.94 -6.79 15.69
C GLY A 285 -9.34 -7.42 15.83
N ALA A 286 -9.71 -8.23 14.85
CA ALA A 286 -10.93 -9.02 14.89
C ALA A 286 -10.70 -10.38 14.22
N GLN A 287 -10.75 -11.43 15.04
CA GLN A 287 -10.59 -12.81 14.60
C GLN A 287 -11.88 -13.41 14.04
N TRP A 288 -13.03 -13.01 14.59
CA TRP A 288 -14.34 -13.60 14.29
C TRP A 288 -15.22 -12.60 13.53
N PRO A 289 -16.07 -13.09 12.59
CA PRO A 289 -17.06 -12.27 11.91
C PRO A 289 -18.02 -11.56 12.87
N ASN A 290 -18.38 -10.33 12.52
CA ASN A 290 -19.46 -9.57 13.15
C ASN A 290 -20.37 -9.02 12.05
N GLU A 291 -21.35 -9.83 11.64
CA GLU A 291 -22.23 -9.51 10.51
C GLU A 291 -23.08 -8.26 10.76
N GLU A 292 -23.51 -8.02 12.00
CA GLU A 292 -24.31 -6.85 12.38
C GLU A 292 -23.49 -5.57 12.21
N SER A 293 -22.30 -5.50 12.82
CA SER A 293 -21.42 -4.34 12.69
C SER A 293 -20.94 -4.14 11.25
N ALA A 294 -20.65 -5.23 10.52
CA ALA A 294 -20.26 -5.14 9.11
C ALA A 294 -21.39 -4.56 8.24
N ALA A 295 -22.64 -5.01 8.43
CA ALA A 295 -23.80 -4.47 7.73
C ALA A 295 -24.10 -3.01 8.11
N ALA A 296 -23.96 -2.66 9.39
CA ALA A 296 -24.11 -1.31 9.89
C ALA A 296 -23.06 -0.37 9.27
N LYS A 297 -21.79 -0.78 9.25
CA LYS A 297 -20.68 -0.08 8.58
C LYS A 297 -21.01 0.22 7.11
N ILE A 298 -21.38 -0.81 6.34
CA ILE A 298 -21.70 -0.67 4.92
C ILE A 298 -22.86 0.33 4.72
N THR A 299 -23.88 0.26 5.58
CA THR A 299 -25.03 1.17 5.53
C THR A 299 -24.60 2.61 5.79
N LYS A 300 -23.85 2.85 6.88
CA LYS A 300 -23.34 4.18 7.25
C LYS A 300 -22.46 4.78 6.15
N ILE A 301 -21.52 4.01 5.62
CA ILE A 301 -20.62 4.44 4.55
C ILE A 301 -21.40 4.81 3.29
N ASN A 302 -22.32 3.96 2.85
CA ASN A 302 -23.13 4.24 1.67
C ASN A 302 -24.03 5.47 1.87
N GLN A 303 -24.64 5.63 3.05
CA GLN A 303 -25.48 6.77 3.36
C GLN A 303 -24.67 8.07 3.33
N LEU A 304 -23.54 8.15 4.04
CA LEU A 304 -22.72 9.36 4.06
C LEU A 304 -22.20 9.71 2.67
N ARG A 305 -21.66 8.72 1.96
CA ARG A 305 -21.17 8.88 0.59
C ARG A 305 -22.24 9.44 -0.34
N ASN A 306 -23.45 8.89 -0.27
CA ASN A 306 -24.59 9.40 -1.05
C ASN A 306 -24.98 10.84 -0.65
N SER A 307 -24.95 11.17 0.64
CA SER A 307 -25.19 12.54 1.12
C SER A 307 -24.16 13.53 0.58
N ILE A 308 -22.87 13.17 0.60
CA ILE A 308 -21.79 13.99 0.03
C ILE A 308 -22.01 14.20 -1.47
N TRP A 309 -22.35 13.14 -2.21
CA TRP A 309 -22.62 13.25 -3.65
C TRP A 309 -23.88 14.04 -3.99
N GLN A 310 -24.87 14.08 -3.10
CA GLN A 310 -26.06 14.91 -3.26
C GLN A 310 -25.74 16.40 -3.04
N LEU A 311 -24.87 16.72 -2.09
CA LEU A 311 -24.36 18.08 -1.89
C LEU A 311 -23.52 18.53 -3.10
N ASP A 312 -22.67 17.65 -3.63
CA ASP A 312 -21.88 17.87 -4.85
C ASP A 312 -22.67 17.51 -6.13
N SER A 313 -23.80 18.18 -6.34
CA SER A 313 -24.66 17.93 -7.51
C SER A 313 -23.99 18.24 -8.86
N GLU A 314 -22.98 19.11 -8.85
CA GLU A 314 -22.18 19.47 -10.03
C GLU A 314 -21.06 18.46 -10.35
N LYS A 315 -20.84 17.46 -9.48
CA LYS A 315 -19.82 16.41 -9.63
C LYS A 315 -18.39 16.98 -9.72
N GLN A 316 -18.11 18.02 -8.94
CA GLN A 316 -16.79 18.64 -8.87
C GLN A 316 -15.80 17.79 -8.07
N LEU A 317 -16.30 17.04 -7.07
CA LEU A 317 -15.50 16.13 -6.27
C LEU A 317 -15.28 14.82 -7.03
N ARG A 318 -14.03 14.53 -7.37
CA ARG A 318 -13.66 13.33 -8.15
C ARG A 318 -13.03 12.23 -7.32
N TRP A 319 -12.37 12.56 -6.21
CA TRP A 319 -11.79 11.58 -5.31
C TRP A 319 -12.37 11.79 -3.92
N LEU A 320 -13.08 10.78 -3.43
CA LEU A 320 -13.59 10.73 -2.07
C LEU A 320 -12.95 9.56 -1.34
N PHE A 321 -12.15 9.87 -0.33
CA PHE A 321 -11.48 8.89 0.52
C PHE A 321 -12.14 8.84 1.89
N PHE A 322 -12.53 7.66 2.35
CA PHE A 322 -12.99 7.45 3.71
C PHE A 322 -11.92 6.73 4.53
N THR A 323 -11.72 7.14 5.77
CA THR A 323 -10.92 6.40 6.74
C THR A 323 -11.48 6.58 8.16
N ASN A 324 -10.94 5.88 9.15
CA ASN A 324 -11.42 6.02 10.53
C ASN A 324 -10.88 7.33 11.16
N ASN A 325 -11.52 7.77 12.24
CA ASN A 325 -11.07 8.87 13.09
C ASN A 325 -9.85 8.53 13.99
N ASP A 326 -9.14 7.43 13.71
CA ASP A 326 -7.88 7.04 14.38
C ASP A 326 -6.63 7.77 13.82
N LEU A 327 -6.86 8.94 13.21
CA LEU A 327 -5.85 9.81 12.62
C LEU A 327 -6.29 11.27 12.76
N ASN A 328 -5.44 12.11 13.38
CA ASN A 328 -5.54 13.55 13.26
C ASN A 328 -5.05 13.99 11.87
N LEU A 329 -5.97 14.38 10.98
CA LEU A 329 -5.67 14.78 9.59
C LEU A 329 -4.75 16.01 9.50
N HIS A 330 -4.74 16.85 10.52
CA HIS A 330 -3.99 18.11 10.56
C HIS A 330 -2.72 18.03 11.42
N GLY A 331 -2.43 16.86 11.98
CA GLY A 331 -1.27 16.63 12.85
C GLY A 331 0.03 16.37 12.08
N ASP A 332 1.14 16.46 12.80
CA ASP A 332 2.45 16.08 12.27
C ASP A 332 2.47 14.60 11.90
N GLY A 333 2.95 14.29 10.68
CA GLY A 333 3.01 12.92 10.18
C GLY A 333 1.69 12.37 9.63
N ALA A 334 0.63 13.20 9.52
CA ALA A 334 -0.66 12.79 8.98
C ALA A 334 -0.55 12.21 7.57
N ASN A 335 0.18 12.87 6.65
CA ASN A 335 0.37 12.39 5.28
C ASN A 335 0.92 10.98 5.21
N ARG A 336 1.88 10.65 6.09
CA ARG A 336 2.50 9.31 6.16
C ARG A 336 1.51 8.27 6.66
N ARG A 337 0.77 8.56 7.73
CA ARG A 337 -0.24 7.64 8.28
C ARG A 337 -1.39 7.44 7.30
N LEU A 338 -1.85 8.51 6.67
CA LEU A 338 -2.90 8.49 5.66
C LEU A 338 -2.47 7.65 4.45
N LEU A 339 -1.27 7.87 3.91
CA LEU A 339 -0.76 7.06 2.79
C LEU A 339 -0.73 5.56 3.13
N TRP A 340 -0.34 5.21 4.35
CA TRP A 340 -0.40 3.83 4.84
C TRP A 340 -1.84 3.30 4.92
N GLN A 341 -2.77 4.05 5.54
CA GLN A 341 -4.19 3.66 5.65
C GLN A 341 -4.82 3.44 4.28
N LEU A 342 -4.69 4.42 3.38
CA LEU A 342 -5.28 4.39 2.04
C LEU A 342 -4.79 3.21 1.21
N THR A 343 -3.58 2.71 1.44
CA THR A 343 -3.00 1.61 0.64
C THR A 343 -3.09 0.24 1.31
N SER A 344 -3.21 0.20 2.64
CA SER A 344 -3.12 -1.04 3.43
C SER A 344 -4.44 -1.48 4.06
N ARG A 345 -5.47 -0.60 4.13
CA ARG A 345 -6.79 -0.94 4.70
C ARG A 345 -7.87 -1.30 3.70
N PHE A 346 -7.56 -1.23 2.40
CA PHE A 346 -8.54 -1.42 1.34
C PHE A 346 -8.19 -2.61 0.44
N ALA A 347 -9.22 -3.25 -0.11
CA ALA A 347 -9.13 -4.21 -1.20
C ALA A 347 -9.79 -3.62 -2.46
N VAL A 348 -9.11 -3.69 -3.61
CA VAL A 348 -9.57 -3.05 -4.85
C VAL A 348 -10.94 -3.57 -5.28
N GLU A 349 -11.20 -4.87 -5.16
CA GLU A 349 -12.48 -5.49 -5.52
C GLU A 349 -13.67 -5.11 -4.63
N ARG A 350 -13.41 -4.61 -3.41
CA ARG A 350 -14.44 -4.40 -2.39
C ARG A 350 -14.66 -2.92 -2.10
N ASP A 351 -13.55 -2.20 -1.94
CA ASP A 351 -13.53 -0.89 -1.28
C ASP A 351 -13.20 0.25 -2.26
N PHE A 352 -12.99 -0.06 -3.54
CA PHE A 352 -12.72 0.92 -4.58
C PHE A 352 -13.84 0.90 -5.62
N LEU A 353 -14.57 2.01 -5.72
CA LEU A 353 -15.71 2.15 -6.62
C LEU A 353 -15.50 3.34 -7.55
N VAL A 354 -15.87 3.14 -8.82
CA VAL A 354 -15.91 4.20 -9.82
C VAL A 354 -17.35 4.33 -10.30
N GLU A 355 -17.96 5.47 -10.05
CA GLU A 355 -19.33 5.74 -10.50
C GLU A 355 -19.50 7.19 -10.96
N GLN A 356 -20.11 7.34 -12.13
CA GLN A 356 -20.47 8.65 -12.70
C GLN A 356 -19.30 9.65 -12.75
N GLY A 357 -18.11 9.21 -13.17
CA GLY A 357 -16.91 10.03 -13.22
C GLY A 357 -16.28 10.38 -11.86
N ARG A 358 -16.62 9.64 -10.80
CA ARG A 358 -16.09 9.85 -9.44
C ARG A 358 -15.52 8.55 -8.87
N ILE A 359 -14.50 8.69 -8.05
CA ILE A 359 -13.81 7.63 -7.32
C ILE A 359 -14.25 7.71 -5.87
N PHE A 360 -14.70 6.58 -5.34
CA PHE A 360 -14.87 6.35 -3.92
C PHE A 360 -13.87 5.30 -3.46
N TRP A 361 -13.08 5.66 -2.46
CA TRP A 361 -12.00 4.84 -1.91
C TRP A 361 -12.23 4.69 -0.40
N ASP A 362 -12.73 3.53 0.00
CA ASP A 362 -12.96 3.20 1.40
C ASP A 362 -11.71 2.55 2.01
N ALA A 363 -11.01 3.29 2.87
CA ALA A 363 -9.89 2.79 3.65
C ALA A 363 -10.21 2.74 5.15
N THR A 364 -11.52 2.65 5.48
CA THR A 364 -11.95 2.37 6.84
C THR A 364 -11.64 0.92 7.19
N THR A 365 -11.35 0.68 8.47
CA THR A 365 -10.94 -0.61 9.01
C THR A 365 -11.96 -1.70 8.63
N PRO A 366 -11.52 -2.79 7.98
CA PRO A 366 -12.40 -3.89 7.63
C PRO A 366 -13.00 -4.57 8.86
N ILE A 367 -14.32 -4.79 8.86
CA ILE A 367 -15.02 -5.59 9.86
C ILE A 367 -15.24 -6.98 9.25
N PRO A 368 -14.72 -8.06 9.86
CA PRO A 368 -14.86 -9.40 9.31
C PRO A 368 -16.32 -9.81 9.14
N SER A 369 -16.64 -10.43 7.99
CA SER A 369 -18.00 -10.81 7.59
C SER A 369 -17.96 -11.94 6.57
N ASN A 370 -18.83 -12.93 6.73
CA ASN A 370 -19.03 -14.03 5.79
C ASN A 370 -20.25 -13.82 4.89
N ASP A 371 -21.26 -13.09 5.37
CA ASP A 371 -22.59 -13.02 4.75
C ASP A 371 -22.83 -11.69 3.99
N GLY A 372 -21.89 -10.75 4.08
CA GLY A 372 -21.95 -9.46 3.39
C GLY A 372 -21.87 -9.58 1.86
N PRO A 373 -22.08 -8.47 1.13
CA PRO A 373 -21.99 -8.42 -0.34
C PRO A 373 -20.61 -8.88 -0.87
N SER A 374 -19.60 -8.78 -0.03
CA SER A 374 -18.25 -9.31 -0.22
C SER A 374 -17.77 -9.91 1.10
N VAL A 375 -17.13 -11.08 1.05
CA VAL A 375 -16.50 -11.66 2.23
C VAL A 375 -15.36 -10.75 2.70
N VAL A 376 -15.30 -10.50 4.00
CA VAL A 376 -14.23 -9.77 4.67
C VAL A 376 -13.58 -10.74 5.65
N ARG A 377 -12.32 -11.08 5.40
CA ARG A 377 -11.58 -11.96 6.31
C ARG A 377 -11.26 -11.26 7.62
N ARG A 378 -10.76 -12.02 8.58
CA ARG A 378 -10.27 -11.50 9.87
C ARG A 378 -9.31 -10.32 9.67
N TRP A 379 -9.43 -9.33 10.53
CA TRP A 379 -8.58 -8.15 10.54
C TRP A 379 -7.49 -8.30 11.60
N PRO A 380 -6.20 -8.34 11.25
CA PRO A 380 -5.15 -8.54 12.24
C PRO A 380 -4.94 -7.30 13.12
N ALA A 381 -4.42 -7.53 14.33
CA ALA A 381 -3.96 -6.44 15.18
C ALA A 381 -2.78 -5.70 14.52
N ILE A 382 -2.66 -4.41 14.75
CA ILE A 382 -1.52 -3.56 14.36
C ILE A 382 -0.46 -3.61 15.46
N THR A 383 -0.88 -3.61 16.72
CA THR A 383 -0.01 -3.73 17.89
C THR A 383 -0.49 -4.90 18.75
N MET A 384 0.40 -5.72 19.28
CA MET A 384 0.04 -6.69 20.32
C MET A 384 0.81 -6.37 21.58
N HIS A 385 0.09 -6.31 22.69
CA HIS A 385 0.66 -6.06 23.99
C HIS A 385 0.29 -7.20 24.91
N ASP A 386 1.31 -7.97 25.29
CA ASP A 386 1.21 -8.85 26.45
C ASP A 386 1.26 -7.98 27.72
N PRO A 387 0.28 -8.06 28.64
CA PRO A 387 0.24 -7.23 29.84
C PRO A 387 1.51 -7.34 30.69
N GLU A 388 2.08 -8.54 30.79
CA GLU A 388 3.33 -8.78 31.52
C GLU A 388 4.52 -8.08 30.82
N THR A 389 4.51 -8.06 29.48
CA THR A 389 5.50 -7.33 28.67
C THR A 389 5.34 -5.82 28.83
N LEU A 390 4.12 -5.28 28.85
CA LEU A 390 3.88 -3.85 29.12
C LEU A 390 4.40 -3.45 30.51
N GLU A 391 4.08 -4.22 31.55
CA GLU A 391 4.56 -3.96 32.92
C GLU A 391 6.11 -3.98 32.98
N LYS A 392 6.75 -4.89 32.25
CA LYS A 392 8.22 -4.95 32.10
C LYS A 392 8.80 -3.82 31.27
N ILE A 393 8.01 -3.15 30.43
CA ILE A 393 8.43 -2.03 29.60
C ILE A 393 8.22 -0.71 30.33
N GLU A 394 7.14 -0.56 31.10
CA GLU A 394 6.80 0.63 31.88
C GLU A 394 7.88 1.01 32.92
N ARG A 395 8.73 0.05 33.33
CA ARG A 395 9.91 0.33 34.17
C ARG A 395 11.02 1.10 33.45
N PHE A 396 10.98 1.20 32.12
CA PHE A 396 11.89 2.00 31.32
C PHE A 396 11.23 3.34 31.02
N ASP A 397 11.98 4.43 31.23
CA ASP A 397 11.55 5.79 30.90
C ASP A 397 11.58 5.98 29.37
N LEU A 398 10.58 5.43 28.70
CA LEU A 398 10.41 5.51 27.25
C LEU A 398 9.65 6.79 26.87
N PRO A 399 9.97 7.39 25.71
CA PRO A 399 9.18 8.51 25.20
C PRO A 399 7.71 8.09 25.02
N PRO A 400 6.76 9.04 25.15
CA PRO A 400 5.36 8.76 24.92
C PRO A 400 5.13 8.23 23.50
N TRP A 401 4.09 7.42 23.34
CA TRP A 401 3.66 6.97 22.02
C TRP A 401 3.43 8.20 21.12
N PRO A 402 3.93 8.20 19.88
CA PRO A 402 3.68 9.30 18.95
C PRO A 402 2.20 9.59 18.82
N ASP A 403 1.80 10.87 18.79
CA ASP A 403 0.39 11.28 18.75
C ASP A 403 -0.38 10.68 17.55
N ASN A 404 0.33 10.34 16.46
CA ASN A 404 -0.20 9.69 15.26
C ASN A 404 -0.24 8.15 15.31
N LEU A 405 0.22 7.55 16.41
CA LEU A 405 0.06 6.15 16.80
C LEU A 405 -0.97 5.98 17.93
N VAL A 406 -1.63 7.07 18.35
CA VAL A 406 -2.55 7.04 19.48
C VAL A 406 -3.85 6.34 19.10
N MET A 407 -4.02 5.20 19.77
CA MET A 407 -5.22 4.43 20.10
C MET A 407 -6.45 4.57 19.22
#